data_AF-A0A0F9IKR2-F1
#
_entry.id   AF-A0A0F9IKR2-F1
#
_cell.length_a   1.000
_cell.length_b   1.000
_cell.length_c   1.000
_cell.angle_alpha   90.00
_cell.angle_beta   90.00
_cell.angle_gamma   90.00
#
_symmetry.space_group_name_H-M   'P 1'
#
loop_
_entity.id
_entity.type
_entity.pdbx_description
1 polymer ?
#
loop_
_entity_poly.entity_id
_entity_poly.type
_entity_poly.pdbx_seq_one_letter_code
_entity_poly.pdbx_strand_id
1 'polypeptide(L)' 'MAVPASKSPEIERLLEDLTGRREAIEADRCIDPPYGCGGPAVEFNTELDRREYAISGLCQDCQDTIE' A
#
# COMPACT_ATOMS: atom_id res chain seq x y z
N MET A 1 -10.27 -6.69 1.14
CA MET A 1 -9.60 -6.39 -0.13
C MET A 1 -9.84 -4.93 -0.46
N ALA A 2 -8.87 -4.09 -0.14
CA ALA A 2 -8.84 -2.70 -0.57
C ALA A 2 -8.68 -2.61 -2.09
N VAL A 3 -9.23 -1.55 -2.69
CA VAL A 3 -9.07 -1.28 -4.12
C VAL A 3 -7.92 -0.30 -4.29
N PRO A 4 -6.87 -0.62 -5.06
CA PRO A 4 -5.78 0.31 -5.35
C PRO A 4 -6.30 1.59 -6.00
N ALA A 5 -5.81 2.74 -5.55
CA ALA A 5 -6.10 4.01 -6.19
C ALA A 5 -5.56 4.00 -7.63
N SER A 6 -6.38 4.51 -8.57
CA SER A 6 -6.03 4.57 -9.99
C SER A 6 -4.90 5.55 -10.26
N LYS A 7 -3.92 5.12 -11.05
CA LYS A 7 -2.83 5.96 -11.57
C LYS A 7 -2.71 5.79 -13.09
N SER A 8 -1.87 6.60 -13.73
CA SER A 8 -1.62 6.43 -15.17
C SER A 8 -0.96 5.06 -15.43
N PRO A 9 -1.15 4.46 -16.61
CA PRO A 9 -0.59 3.16 -16.92
C PRO A 9 0.93 3.06 -16.72
N GLU A 10 1.65 4.14 -17.01
CA GLU A 10 3.12 4.21 -16.86
C GLU A 10 3.52 4.20 -15.39
N ILE A 11 2.78 4.91 -14.53
CA ILE A 11 3.04 4.96 -13.10
C ILE A 11 2.65 3.64 -12.43
N GLU A 12 1.55 3.00 -12.84
CA GLU A 12 1.18 1.68 -12.33
C GLU A 12 2.28 0.65 -12.62
N ARG A 13 2.82 0.63 -13.84
CA ARG A 13 3.94 -0.29 -14.19
C ARG A 13 5.16 -0.02 -13.32
N LEU A 14 5.55 1.25 -13.19
CA LEU A 14 6.72 1.63 -12.39
C LEU A 14 6.55 1.21 -10.92
N LEU A 15 5.38 1.46 -10.33
CA LEU A 15 5.12 1.11 -8.93
C LEU A 15 5.06 -0.40 -8.74
N GLU A 16 4.48 -1.12 -9.69
CA GLU A 16 4.46 -2.57 -9.63
C GLU A 16 5.87 -3.16 -9.72
N ASP A 17 6.69 -2.69 -10.66
CA ASP A 17 8.06 -3.16 -10.85
C ASP A 17 8.94 -2.87 -9.61
N LEU A 18 8.67 -1.78 -8.89
CA LEU A 18 9.45 -1.37 -7.71
C LEU A 18 8.98 -2.03 -6.41
N THR A 19 7.67 -2.15 -6.20
CA THR A 19 7.12 -2.51 -4.89
C THR A 19 6.05 -3.60 -4.91
N GLY A 20 5.57 -4.02 -6.07
CA GLY A 20 4.41 -4.93 -6.17
C GLY A 20 3.15 -4.35 -5.55
N ARG A 21 3.01 -3.01 -5.58
CA ARG A 21 1.98 -2.25 -4.86
C ARG A 21 0.58 -2.80 -5.06
N ARG A 22 0.19 -3.08 -6.31
CA ARG A 22 -1.18 -3.47 -6.65
C ARG A 22 -1.48 -4.85 -6.07
N GLU A 23 -0.59 -5.80 -6.31
CA GLU A 23 -0.68 -7.16 -5.76
C GLU A 23 -0.73 -7.15 -4.23
N ALA A 24 0.06 -6.29 -3.58
CA ALA A 24 0.03 -6.14 -2.13
C ALA A 24 -1.33 -5.61 -1.62
N ILE A 25 -1.84 -4.53 -2.24
CA ILE A 25 -3.11 -3.92 -1.83
C ILE A 25 -4.29 -4.90 -2.02
N GLU A 26 -4.34 -5.59 -3.16
CA GLU A 26 -5.37 -6.58 -3.47
C GLU A 26 -5.36 -7.77 -2.48
N ALA A 27 -4.18 -8.09 -1.94
CA ALA A 27 -4.00 -9.15 -0.94
C ALA A 27 -4.14 -8.67 0.53
N ASP A 28 -4.56 -7.42 0.78
CA ASP A 28 -4.63 -6.82 2.11
C ASP A 28 -3.29 -6.94 2.90
N ARG A 29 -2.16 -6.77 2.21
CA ARG A 29 -0.81 -6.77 2.78
C ARG A 29 -0.07 -5.46 2.51
N CYS A 30 0.83 -5.10 3.42
CA CYS A 30 1.82 -4.06 3.20
C CYS A 30 2.75 -4.46 2.06
N ILE A 31 3.25 -3.50 1.29
CA ILE A 31 4.31 -3.75 0.31
C ILE A 31 5.55 -4.35 0.99
N ASP A 32 6.32 -5.10 0.22
CA ASP A 32 7.46 -5.86 0.74
C ASP A 32 8.64 -4.94 1.14
N PRO A 33 9.55 -5.45 1.99
CA PRO A 33 10.85 -4.81 2.20
C PRO A 33 11.59 -4.60 0.87
N PRO A 34 12.36 -3.51 0.71
CA PRO A 34 12.78 -2.56 1.75
C PRO A 34 11.82 -1.38 1.99
N TYR A 35 10.70 -1.29 1.26
CA TYR A 35 9.82 -0.12 1.28
C TYR A 35 8.68 -0.23 2.30
N GLY A 36 8.21 -1.45 2.56
CA GLY A 36 7.28 -1.76 3.63
C GLY A 36 7.72 -2.98 4.44
N CYS A 37 6.81 -3.52 5.22
CA CYS A 37 7.10 -4.66 6.12
C CYS A 37 6.62 -6.01 5.57
N GLY A 38 5.82 -6.05 4.49
CA GLY A 38 5.19 -7.27 3.98
C GLY A 38 4.10 -7.87 4.89
N GLY A 39 3.80 -7.22 6.02
CA GLY A 39 2.83 -7.68 7.02
C GLY A 39 1.37 -7.42 6.62
N PRO A 40 0.40 -7.86 7.43
CA PRO A 40 -1.03 -7.64 7.16
C PRO A 40 -1.40 -6.15 7.22
N ALA A 41 -2.27 -5.70 6.32
CA ALA A 41 -2.78 -4.33 6.23
C ALA A 41 -4.31 -4.31 6.34
N VAL A 42 -4.82 -4.82 7.48
CA VAL A 42 -6.26 -5.02 7.71
C VAL A 42 -6.89 -4.03 8.70
N GLU A 43 -6.06 -3.40 9.54
CA GLU A 43 -6.46 -2.43 10.56
C GLU A 43 -5.88 -1.06 10.24
N PHE A 44 -6.72 -0.03 10.41
CA PHE A 44 -6.38 1.38 10.16
C PHE A 44 -7.02 2.25 11.24
N ASN A 45 -6.31 3.28 11.69
CA ASN A 45 -6.77 4.16 12.77
C ASN A 45 -7.94 5.03 12.30
N THR A 46 -7.89 5.50 11.06
CA THR A 46 -8.88 6.39 10.45
C THR A 46 -9.24 5.95 9.02
N GLU A 47 -10.29 6.57 8.48
CA GLU A 47 -10.62 6.41 7.06
C GLU A 47 -9.56 7.04 6.15
N LEU A 48 -8.85 8.08 6.63
CA LEU A 48 -7.77 8.71 5.87
C LEU A 48 -6.62 7.70 5.66
N ASP A 49 -6.17 7.04 6.72
CA ASP A 49 -5.07 6.06 6.66
C ASP A 49 -5.42 4.87 5.75
N ARG A 50 -6.70 4.46 5.75
CA ARG A 50 -7.20 3.44 4.82
C ARG A 50 -7.13 3.92 3.37
N ARG A 51 -7.42 5.19 3.09
CA ARG A 51 -7.30 5.77 1.74
C ARG A 51 -5.84 5.92 1.34
N GLU A 52 -4.97 6.29 2.27
CA GLU A 52 -3.53 6.38 2.05
C GLU A 52 -2.93 5.02 1.74
N TYR A 53 -3.35 3.96 2.43
CA TYR A 53 -3.00 2.58 2.07
C TYR A 53 -3.38 2.25 0.62
N ALA A 54 -4.58 2.60 0.17
CA ALA A 54 -4.99 2.38 -1.22
C ALA A 54 -4.09 3.13 -2.23
N ILE A 55 -3.44 4.22 -1.82
CA ILE A 55 -2.55 5.04 -2.65
C ILE A 55 -1.11 4.51 -2.62
N SER A 56 -0.58 4.17 -1.44
CA SER A 56 0.83 3.86 -1.20
C SER A 56 1.13 2.36 -1.09
N GLY A 57 0.20 1.57 -0.56
CA GLY A 57 0.39 0.17 -0.22
C GLY A 57 1.03 -0.07 1.16
N LEU A 58 1.11 0.95 2.03
CA LEU A 58 1.67 0.82 3.39
C LEU A 58 0.59 0.47 4.43
N CYS A 59 0.84 -0.51 5.32
CA CYS A 59 -0.02 -0.73 6.49
C CYS A 59 0.07 0.42 7.50
N GLN A 60 -0.85 0.48 8.46
CA GLN A 60 -0.89 1.53 9.49
C GLN A 60 0.46 1.70 10.20
N ASP A 61 1.08 0.61 10.68
CA ASP A 61 2.36 0.68 11.40
C ASP A 61 3.47 1.34 10.57
N CYS A 62 3.50 1.05 9.25
CA CYS A 62 4.48 1.65 8.35
C CYS A 62 4.15 3.11 8.00
N GLN A 63 2.86 3.47 7.93
CA GLN A 63 2.42 4.86 7.75
C GLN A 63 2.85 5.71 8.97
N ASP A 64 2.56 5.22 10.18
CA ASP A 64 2.87 5.89 11.45
C ASP A 64 4.37 6.07 11.69
N THR A 65 5.22 5.24 11.06
CA THR A 65 6.68 5.33 11.19
C THR A 65 7.29 6.47 10.36
N ILE A 66 6.59 6.90 9.30
CA ILE A 66 7.11 7.87 8.31
C ILE A 66 6.56 9.30 8.58
N GLU A 67 5.46 9.44 9.33
CA GLU A 67 4.88 10.75 9.72
C GLU A 67 5.70 11.57 10.72
#